data_AF-A0A2P8FBL9-F1
#
_entry.id   AF-A0A2P8FBL9-F1
#
_cell.length_a   1.000
_cell.length_b   1.000
_cell.length_c   1.000
_cell.angle_alpha   90.00
_cell.angle_beta   90.00
_cell.angle_gamma   90.00
#
_symmetry.space_group_name_H-M   'P 1'
#
loop_
_entity.id
_entity.type
_entity.pdbx_description
1 polymer ?
#
loop_
_entity_poly.entity_id
_entity_poly.type
_entity_poly.pdbx_seq_one_letter_code
_entity_poly.pdbx_strand_id
1 'polypeptide(L)'
;MHSRSHDIIAAFSSAKGVELIVDYDLFLPTKLVGDPGRIRQVLTNLIGNALKFTSEGHVQVRVVGVIQNDGTEAEMHITVQDTGIGIPEDMIGHIFGEFNQVDEARNKEFEGTGLGLAITRKLIDLMSGDIWVESKESEGSCFGFSLTLPIEENCDGLPTPLPSCIGNVLIADEAELNGHLLKRQIEQMGAKATLCAGEDCIQDLAGQMDLVLIDQYLPKLDVLELVEKLRSDGCVTPIILLGSDTTSIASDPRTELVQGVLNKPISRGDLFATIKRAVSHEEGSAESPAQETPTRSMRILAAEDNKTNRLVLSKLLKSLDIELEFATNGLEAVDLFQSFKPDLIFMDISMPKMDGKEATAKIRGLEAGRMHTPIVALTAHAVNGDKEGILAAGLDHYLTKPLRKAAIFEKIQDHCPTSARPPIPEAEPQEPLQASG
;
A
#
# COMPACT_ATOMS: atom_id res chain seq x y z
N MET A 1 -4.98 -3.81 -8.79
CA MET A 1 -3.94 -4.53 -8.01
C MET A 1 -3.13 -3.62 -7.06
N HIS A 2 -3.25 -2.29 -7.15
CA HIS A 2 -2.34 -1.33 -6.51
C HIS A 2 -2.31 -1.29 -4.98
N SER A 3 -3.41 -1.48 -4.24
CA SER A 3 -3.39 -1.21 -2.79
C SER A 3 -2.69 -2.28 -1.93
N ARG A 4 -2.55 -3.53 -2.41
CA ARG A 4 -2.02 -4.65 -1.59
C ARG A 4 -0.60 -5.06 -1.93
N SER A 5 -0.03 -4.59 -3.04
CA SER A 5 1.39 -4.77 -3.36
C SER A 5 2.27 -3.84 -2.52
N HIS A 6 1.72 -2.68 -2.17
CA HIS A 6 2.35 -1.66 -1.32
C HIS A 6 2.69 -2.15 0.08
N ASP A 7 1.78 -2.91 0.73
CA ASP A 7 1.97 -3.40 2.11
C ASP A 7 3.20 -4.31 2.27
N ILE A 8 3.55 -5.05 1.22
CA ILE A 8 4.70 -5.96 1.24
C ILE A 8 5.98 -5.17 1.07
N ILE A 9 6.02 -4.24 0.11
CA ILE A 9 7.20 -3.46 -0.22
C ILE A 9 7.49 -2.45 0.91
N ALA A 10 6.46 -1.87 1.52
CA ALA A 10 6.55 -1.00 2.71
C ALA A 10 7.08 -1.75 3.95
N ALA A 11 6.65 -3.01 4.16
CA ALA A 11 7.17 -3.84 5.26
C ALA A 11 8.69 -4.13 5.14
N PHE A 12 9.25 -4.01 3.93
CA PHE A 12 10.67 -4.24 3.65
C PHE A 12 11.51 -2.95 3.58
N SER A 13 10.88 -1.79 3.36
CA SER A 13 11.56 -0.48 3.28
C SER A 13 12.15 0.00 4.61
N SER A 14 11.89 -0.71 5.71
CA SER A 14 12.44 -0.40 7.03
C SER A 14 13.74 -1.17 7.34
N ALA A 15 14.26 -1.96 6.40
CA ALA A 15 15.53 -2.67 6.53
C ALA A 15 16.72 -1.70 6.34
N LYS A 16 17.69 -1.80 7.24
CA LYS A 16 18.84 -0.88 7.40
C LYS A 16 19.50 -0.49 6.06
N GLY A 17 19.53 0.82 5.76
CA GLY A 17 20.49 1.44 4.82
C GLY A 17 20.34 1.14 3.33
N VAL A 18 19.29 0.42 2.90
CA VAL A 18 19.06 0.05 1.49
C VAL A 18 17.78 0.69 0.98
N GLU A 19 17.85 1.43 -0.12
CA GLU A 19 16.70 2.10 -0.72
C GLU A 19 15.96 1.15 -1.69
N LEU A 20 14.62 1.13 -1.64
CA LEU A 20 13.80 0.29 -2.52
C LEU A 20 13.05 1.15 -3.54
N ILE A 21 13.42 1.00 -4.81
CA ILE A 21 12.97 1.83 -5.92
C ILE A 21 12.03 1.01 -6.80
N VAL A 22 10.85 1.53 -7.12
CA VAL A 22 9.87 0.85 -7.97
C VAL A 22 9.67 1.66 -9.25
N ASP A 23 10.27 1.18 -10.34
CA ASP A 23 10.12 1.71 -11.70
C ASP A 23 9.04 0.90 -12.44
N TYR A 24 8.02 1.56 -12.97
CA TYR A 24 7.00 0.92 -13.78
C TYR A 24 6.63 1.81 -14.96
N ASP A 25 6.29 1.17 -16.08
CA ASP A 25 5.79 1.88 -17.25
C ASP A 25 4.33 2.34 -17.02
N LEU A 26 4.11 3.65 -17.12
CA LEU A 26 2.82 4.31 -16.90
C LEU A 26 1.76 3.93 -17.93
N PHE A 27 2.17 3.45 -19.11
CA PHE A 27 1.26 3.04 -20.18
C PHE A 27 0.80 1.58 -20.05
N LEU A 28 1.28 0.86 -19.04
CA LEU A 28 0.84 -0.50 -18.78
C LEU A 28 -0.57 -0.54 -18.16
N PRO A 29 -1.37 -1.57 -18.52
CA PRO A 29 -2.63 -1.85 -17.88
C PRO A 29 -2.43 -2.14 -16.38
N THR A 30 -3.34 -1.62 -15.55
CA THR A 30 -3.28 -1.75 -14.08
C THR A 30 -4.11 -2.92 -13.54
N LYS A 31 -4.90 -3.54 -14.42
CA LYS A 31 -5.76 -4.69 -14.12
C LYS A 31 -5.47 -5.83 -15.09
N LEU A 32 -4.83 -6.86 -14.55
CA LEU A 32 -4.45 -8.07 -15.25
C LEU A 32 -5.10 -9.26 -14.55
N VAL A 33 -5.43 -10.29 -15.33
CA VAL A 33 -6.02 -11.54 -14.84
C VAL A 33 -4.90 -12.55 -14.64
N GLY A 34 -4.78 -13.11 -13.44
CA GLY A 34 -3.74 -14.09 -13.10
C GLY A 34 -3.89 -14.56 -11.65
N ASP A 35 -2.90 -15.31 -11.15
CA ASP A 35 -2.87 -15.70 -9.73
C ASP A 35 -2.11 -14.64 -8.90
N PRO A 36 -2.81 -13.73 -8.20
CA PRO A 36 -2.17 -12.67 -7.41
C PRO A 36 -1.37 -13.21 -6.22
N GLY A 37 -1.67 -14.41 -5.73
CA GLY A 37 -0.96 -15.03 -4.62
C GLY A 37 0.39 -15.57 -5.06
N ARG A 38 0.44 -16.21 -6.24
CA ARG A 38 1.68 -16.78 -6.77
C ARG A 38 2.63 -15.74 -7.33
N ILE A 39 2.13 -14.75 -8.07
CA ILE A 39 2.96 -13.63 -8.55
C ILE A 39 3.57 -12.88 -7.36
N ARG A 40 2.77 -12.62 -6.32
CA ARG A 40 3.24 -12.03 -5.06
C ARG A 40 4.31 -12.90 -4.39
N GLN A 41 4.11 -14.21 -4.31
CA GLN A 41 5.09 -15.12 -3.74
C GLN A 41 6.42 -15.05 -4.48
N VAL A 42 6.39 -14.98 -5.82
CA VAL A 42 7.60 -14.80 -6.64
C VAL A 42 8.28 -13.47 -6.32
N LEU A 43 7.54 -12.36 -6.36
CA LEU A 43 8.05 -11.01 -6.07
C LEU A 43 8.65 -10.90 -4.67
N THR A 44 7.95 -11.37 -3.64
CA THR A 44 8.42 -11.33 -2.25
C THR A 44 9.71 -12.14 -2.08
N ASN A 45 9.84 -13.28 -2.76
CA ASN A 45 11.07 -14.07 -2.70
C ASN A 45 12.25 -13.35 -3.38
N LEU A 46 12.04 -12.78 -4.58
CA LEU A 46 13.11 -12.07 -5.29
C LEU A 46 13.54 -10.79 -4.56
N ILE A 47 12.59 -9.95 -4.14
CA ILE A 47 12.86 -8.72 -3.39
C ILE A 47 13.48 -9.05 -2.02
N GLY A 48 12.98 -10.07 -1.34
CA GLY A 48 13.53 -10.52 -0.06
C GLY A 48 14.99 -11.00 -0.18
N ASN A 49 15.34 -11.70 -1.26
CA ASN A 49 16.73 -12.07 -1.53
C ASN A 49 17.60 -10.85 -1.83
N ALA A 50 17.13 -9.94 -2.69
CA ALA A 50 17.85 -8.70 -3.01
C ALA A 50 18.19 -7.91 -1.73
N LEU A 51 17.20 -7.63 -0.89
CA LEU A 51 17.40 -6.91 0.37
C LEU A 51 18.26 -7.67 1.40
N LYS A 52 18.24 -9.00 1.36
CA LYS A 52 19.07 -9.84 2.23
C LYS A 52 20.55 -9.78 1.86
N PHE A 53 20.85 -9.64 0.56
CA PHE A 53 22.23 -9.69 0.02
C PHE A 53 22.80 -8.32 -0.36
N THR A 54 22.03 -7.26 -0.19
CA THR A 54 22.48 -5.86 -0.27
C THR A 54 22.60 -5.28 1.13
N SER A 55 23.79 -4.83 1.51
CA SER A 55 24.03 -4.19 2.81
C SER A 55 23.93 -2.66 2.75
N GLU A 56 24.32 -2.06 1.62
CA GLU A 56 24.28 -0.63 1.34
C GLU A 56 23.96 -0.44 -0.15
N GLY A 57 23.27 0.66 -0.50
CA GLY A 57 22.90 0.97 -1.88
C GLY A 57 21.39 0.86 -2.10
N HIS A 58 20.98 0.26 -3.21
CA HIS A 58 19.56 0.20 -3.57
C HIS A 58 19.15 -1.12 -4.23
N VAL A 59 17.86 -1.41 -4.14
CA VAL A 59 17.17 -2.45 -4.88
C VAL A 59 16.15 -1.79 -5.79
N GLN A 60 16.26 -2.02 -7.10
CA GLN A 60 15.32 -1.53 -8.10
C GLN A 60 14.41 -2.66 -8.58
N VAL A 61 13.11 -2.48 -8.43
CA VAL A 61 12.08 -3.30 -9.09
C VAL A 61 11.62 -2.56 -10.33
N ARG A 62 11.84 -3.13 -11.51
CA ARG A 62 11.41 -2.57 -12.79
C ARG A 62 10.31 -3.42 -13.41
N VAL A 63 9.23 -2.77 -13.85
CA VAL A 63 8.08 -3.39 -14.49
C VAL A 63 7.86 -2.73 -15.85
N VAL A 64 8.18 -3.47 -16.92
CA VAL A 64 7.91 -3.05 -18.30
C VAL A 64 7.00 -4.07 -18.97
N GLY A 65 6.38 -3.72 -20.08
CA GLY A 65 5.56 -4.69 -20.79
C GLY A 65 5.13 -4.20 -22.17
N VAL A 66 4.62 -5.14 -22.95
CA VAL A 66 4.13 -4.88 -24.31
C VAL A 66 2.70 -5.40 -24.39
N ILE A 67 1.81 -4.55 -24.88
CA ILE A 67 0.43 -4.94 -25.16
C ILE A 67 0.44 -5.75 -26.46
N GLN A 68 -0.12 -6.95 -26.41
CA GLN A 68 -0.22 -7.89 -27.53
C GLN A 68 -1.68 -8.25 -27.81
N ASN A 69 -1.89 -9.04 -28.88
CA ASN A 69 -3.19 -9.60 -29.23
C ASN A 69 -4.30 -8.55 -29.26
N ASP A 70 -4.09 -7.49 -30.05
CA ASP A 70 -5.05 -6.39 -30.25
C ASP A 70 -5.55 -5.72 -28.95
N GLY A 71 -4.77 -5.78 -27.87
CA GLY A 71 -5.12 -5.14 -26.59
C GLY A 71 -5.70 -6.07 -25.53
N THR A 72 -5.74 -7.39 -25.77
CA THR A 72 -6.32 -8.35 -24.81
C THR A 72 -5.31 -8.95 -23.85
N GLU A 73 -4.01 -8.90 -24.17
CA GLU A 73 -2.96 -9.49 -23.35
C GLU A 73 -1.79 -8.52 -23.18
N ALA A 74 -1.13 -8.60 -22.03
CA ALA A 74 0.10 -7.87 -21.75
C ALA A 74 1.21 -8.87 -21.44
N GLU A 75 2.30 -8.80 -22.22
CA GLU A 75 3.54 -9.47 -21.88
C GLU A 75 4.32 -8.57 -20.92
N MET A 76 4.34 -8.96 -19.66
CA MET A 76 4.97 -8.23 -18.56
C MET A 76 6.37 -8.78 -18.33
N HIS A 77 7.35 -7.89 -18.25
CA HIS A 77 8.71 -8.19 -17.84
C HIS A 77 9.00 -7.47 -16.53
N ILE A 78 9.32 -8.25 -15.50
CA ILE A 78 9.57 -7.76 -14.16
C ILE A 78 10.99 -8.12 -13.78
N THR A 79 11.80 -7.13 -13.44
CA THR A 79 13.16 -7.34 -12.95
C THR A 79 13.33 -6.78 -11.54
N VAL A 80 14.13 -7.47 -10.74
CA VAL A 80 14.57 -7.08 -9.41
C VAL A 80 16.09 -7.02 -9.46
N GLN A 81 16.62 -5.80 -9.45
CA GLN A 81 18.03 -5.51 -9.51
C GLN A 81 18.53 -5.03 -8.15
N ASP A 82 19.65 -5.57 -7.70
CA ASP A 82 20.29 -5.24 -6.43
C ASP A 82 21.75 -4.82 -6.65
N THR A 83 22.27 -3.93 -5.81
CA THR A 83 23.69 -3.52 -5.81
C THR A 83 24.52 -4.29 -4.77
N GLY A 84 24.11 -5.53 -4.44
CA GLY A 84 24.71 -6.35 -3.41
C GLY A 84 25.97 -7.10 -3.84
N ILE A 85 26.26 -8.21 -3.14
CA ILE A 85 27.47 -9.01 -3.33
C ILE A 85 27.59 -9.69 -4.70
N GLY A 86 26.48 -9.79 -5.46
CA GLY A 86 26.43 -10.53 -6.72
C GLY A 86 26.64 -12.04 -6.58
N ILE A 87 26.56 -12.74 -7.72
CA ILE A 87 26.65 -14.19 -7.83
C ILE A 87 27.76 -14.52 -8.84
N PRO A 88 28.73 -15.38 -8.48
CA PRO A 88 29.74 -15.89 -9.40
C PRO A 88 29.15 -16.65 -10.60
N GLU A 89 29.75 -16.53 -11.78
CA GLU A 89 29.25 -17.12 -13.03
C GLU A 89 29.09 -18.64 -12.97
N ASP A 90 29.99 -19.33 -12.26
CA ASP A 90 29.96 -20.78 -12.06
C ASP A 90 28.77 -21.24 -11.20
N MET A 91 28.21 -20.35 -10.38
CA MET A 91 27.08 -20.63 -9.49
C MET A 91 25.72 -20.30 -10.12
N ILE A 92 25.68 -19.43 -11.14
CA ILE A 92 24.43 -18.99 -11.81
C ILE A 92 23.59 -20.18 -12.29
N GLY A 93 24.22 -21.20 -12.90
CA GLY A 93 23.51 -22.38 -13.39
C GLY A 93 22.87 -23.23 -12.28
N HIS A 94 23.31 -23.07 -11.04
CA HIS A 94 22.92 -23.91 -9.91
C HIS A 94 21.95 -23.23 -8.93
N ILE A 95 21.80 -21.90 -8.96
CA ILE A 95 20.98 -21.16 -7.97
C ILE A 95 19.48 -21.50 -7.97
N PHE A 96 18.97 -22.03 -9.09
CA PHE A 96 17.58 -22.46 -9.20
C PHE A 96 17.36 -23.92 -8.81
N GLY A 97 18.42 -24.65 -8.45
CA GLY A 97 18.33 -26.01 -7.93
C GLY A 97 17.79 -26.03 -6.49
N GLU A 98 17.13 -27.13 -6.12
CA GLU A 98 16.68 -27.35 -4.75
C GLU A 98 17.90 -27.53 -3.83
N PHE A 99 17.92 -26.81 -2.70
CA PHE A 99 18.96 -26.88 -1.65
C PHE A 99 20.36 -26.39 -2.04
N ASN A 100 20.53 -25.75 -3.19
CA ASN A 100 21.82 -25.17 -3.56
C ASN A 100 22.03 -23.83 -2.84
N GLN A 101 22.98 -23.79 -1.90
CA GLN A 101 23.46 -22.57 -1.25
C GLN A 101 24.90 -22.27 -1.71
N VAL A 102 25.18 -21.00 -1.99
CA VAL A 102 26.53 -20.53 -2.34
C VAL A 102 27.36 -20.47 -1.05
N ASP A 103 28.19 -21.48 -0.80
CA ASP A 103 29.18 -21.67 0.28
C ASP A 103 28.77 -21.45 1.76
N GLU A 104 28.94 -22.51 2.56
CA GLU A 104 28.65 -22.59 4.01
C GLU A 104 29.47 -21.64 4.91
N ALA A 105 30.54 -21.02 4.39
CA ALA A 105 31.45 -20.19 5.19
C ALA A 105 31.03 -18.71 5.30
N ARG A 106 30.32 -18.15 4.29
CA ARG A 106 29.81 -16.76 4.29
C ARG A 106 28.32 -16.65 4.66
N ASN A 107 27.55 -17.73 4.52
CA ASN A 107 26.11 -17.77 4.80
C ASN A 107 25.71 -18.06 6.25
N LYS A 108 26.66 -18.17 7.18
CA LYS A 108 26.36 -18.42 8.60
C LYS A 108 25.51 -17.34 9.29
N GLU A 109 25.42 -16.14 8.71
CA GLU A 109 24.55 -15.06 9.18
C GLU A 109 23.18 -15.01 8.49
N PHE A 110 22.94 -15.85 7.47
CA PHE A 110 21.86 -15.70 6.52
C PHE A 110 21.03 -16.98 6.38
N GLU A 111 20.29 -17.36 7.42
CA GLU A 111 19.38 -18.52 7.40
C GLU A 111 18.38 -18.45 6.21
N GLY A 112 18.27 -19.55 5.46
CA GLY A 112 17.32 -19.71 4.37
C GLY A 112 17.26 -21.17 3.93
N THR A 113 16.10 -21.68 3.56
CA THR A 113 15.89 -23.11 3.25
C THR A 113 16.49 -23.57 1.91
N GLY A 114 17.01 -22.64 1.09
CA GLY A 114 17.51 -22.93 -0.26
C GLY A 114 16.42 -23.36 -1.26
N LEU A 115 15.14 -23.24 -0.89
CA LEU A 115 14.00 -23.68 -1.72
C LEU A 115 13.32 -22.53 -2.46
N GLY A 116 13.57 -21.28 -2.05
CA GLY A 116 12.84 -20.11 -2.56
C GLY A 116 12.91 -19.99 -4.07
N LEU A 117 14.12 -19.96 -4.65
CA LEU A 117 14.33 -19.79 -6.09
C LEU A 117 13.81 -20.97 -6.91
N ALA A 118 13.93 -22.20 -6.40
CA ALA A 118 13.37 -23.39 -7.05
C ALA A 118 11.83 -23.34 -7.13
N ILE A 119 11.18 -22.91 -6.03
CA ILE A 119 9.72 -22.69 -6.00
C ILE A 119 9.34 -21.56 -6.96
N THR A 120 10.09 -20.46 -6.96
CA THR A 120 9.87 -19.34 -7.87
C THR A 120 9.90 -19.78 -9.34
N ARG A 121 10.92 -20.54 -9.75
CA ARG A 121 11.00 -21.09 -11.11
C ARG A 121 9.78 -21.95 -11.45
N LYS A 122 9.44 -22.90 -10.59
CA LYS A 122 8.29 -23.78 -10.80
C LYS A 122 6.97 -23.00 -10.94
N LEU A 123 6.80 -21.92 -10.18
CA LEU A 123 5.60 -21.08 -10.28
C LEU A 123 5.55 -20.31 -11.61
N ILE A 124 6.68 -19.77 -12.07
CA ILE A 124 6.77 -19.08 -13.36
C ILE A 124 6.50 -20.06 -14.51
N ASP A 125 7.10 -21.25 -14.48
CA ASP A 125 6.87 -22.31 -15.48
C ASP A 125 5.38 -22.71 -15.55
N LEU A 126 4.72 -22.86 -14.38
CA LEU A 126 3.28 -23.16 -14.30
C LEU A 126 2.40 -22.03 -14.86
N MET A 127 2.89 -20.79 -14.83
CA MET A 127 2.23 -19.63 -15.44
C MET A 127 2.68 -19.41 -16.90
N SER A 128 3.41 -20.36 -17.49
CA SER A 128 3.92 -20.28 -18.87
C SER A 128 4.78 -19.04 -19.12
N GLY A 129 5.56 -18.64 -18.12
CA GLY A 129 6.53 -17.56 -18.22
C GLY A 129 7.97 -18.05 -18.26
N ASP A 130 8.91 -17.12 -18.38
CA ASP A 130 10.34 -17.39 -18.29
C ASP A 130 10.96 -16.67 -17.09
N ILE A 131 12.00 -17.25 -16.51
CA ILE A 131 12.79 -16.63 -15.44
C ILE A 131 14.28 -16.73 -15.75
N TRP A 132 14.99 -15.63 -15.53
CA TRP A 132 16.42 -15.52 -15.76
C TRP A 132 17.11 -14.76 -14.63
N VAL A 133 18.43 -14.81 -14.66
CA VAL A 133 19.30 -14.07 -13.74
C VAL A 133 20.52 -13.58 -14.54
N GLU A 134 20.91 -12.34 -14.28
CA GLU A 134 22.16 -11.76 -14.73
C GLU A 134 22.87 -11.23 -13.49
N SER A 135 24.09 -11.67 -13.24
CA SER A 135 24.81 -11.24 -12.05
C SER A 135 26.30 -11.29 -12.28
N LYS A 136 27.02 -10.41 -11.58
CA LYS A 136 28.47 -10.38 -11.56
C LYS A 136 28.92 -10.15 -10.13
N GLU A 137 29.89 -10.94 -9.69
CA GLU A 137 30.40 -10.88 -8.33
C GLU A 137 30.88 -9.45 -8.00
N SER A 138 30.44 -8.94 -6.85
CA SER A 138 30.69 -7.59 -6.33
C SER A 138 30.07 -6.42 -7.13
N GLU A 139 29.26 -6.68 -8.16
CA GLU A 139 28.53 -5.64 -8.92
C GLU A 139 27.01 -5.72 -8.73
N GLY A 140 26.51 -6.78 -8.09
CA GLY A 140 25.09 -7.01 -7.82
C GLY A 140 24.44 -8.08 -8.69
N SER A 141 23.12 -8.20 -8.58
CA SER A 141 22.35 -9.20 -9.32
C SER A 141 21.08 -8.59 -9.90
N CYS A 142 20.63 -9.12 -11.05
CA CYS A 142 19.38 -8.79 -11.69
C CYS A 142 18.61 -10.09 -11.94
N PHE A 143 17.55 -10.30 -11.17
CA PHE A 143 16.62 -11.40 -11.38
C PHE A 143 15.43 -10.91 -12.18
N GLY A 144 15.11 -11.57 -13.29
CA GLY A 144 14.01 -11.18 -14.15
C GLY A 144 13.06 -12.33 -14.41
N PHE A 145 11.77 -12.03 -14.56
CA PHE A 145 10.80 -12.98 -15.09
C PHE A 145 9.81 -12.30 -16.03
N SER A 146 9.31 -13.06 -16.99
CA SER A 146 8.28 -12.64 -17.94
C SER A 146 7.00 -13.43 -17.73
N LEU A 147 5.85 -12.77 -17.87
CA LEU A 147 4.53 -13.39 -17.84
C LEU A 147 3.62 -12.75 -18.87
N THR A 148 2.91 -13.57 -19.64
CA THR A 148 1.82 -13.09 -20.49
C THR A 148 0.52 -13.22 -19.73
N LEU A 149 -0.14 -12.09 -19.46
CA LEU A 149 -1.36 -12.03 -18.66
C LEU A 149 -2.50 -11.38 -19.45
N PRO A 150 -3.72 -11.95 -19.43
CA PRO A 150 -4.88 -11.29 -19.99
C PRO A 150 -5.17 -9.96 -19.29
N ILE A 151 -5.58 -8.96 -20.06
CA ILE A 151 -6.01 -7.65 -19.57
C ILE A 151 -7.51 -7.75 -19.25
N GLU A 152 -7.91 -7.21 -18.09
CA GLU A 152 -9.33 -7.19 -17.71
C GLU A 152 -10.14 -6.32 -18.67
N GLU A 153 -11.28 -6.83 -19.16
CA GLU A 153 -12.21 -6.05 -20.00
C GLU A 153 -12.70 -4.81 -19.23
N ASN A 154 -12.70 -3.64 -19.87
CA ASN A 154 -12.92 -2.31 -19.25
C ASN A 154 -11.82 -1.85 -18.27
N CYS A 155 -10.57 -2.28 -18.48
CA CYS A 155 -9.46 -1.55 -17.89
C CYS A 155 -9.36 -0.18 -18.59
N ASP A 156 -9.73 0.90 -17.90
CA ASP A 156 -9.30 2.27 -18.21
C ASP A 156 -7.75 2.30 -18.07
N GLY A 157 -7.06 1.71 -19.04
CA GLY A 157 -5.66 1.33 -18.95
C GLY A 157 -4.68 2.47 -19.25
N LEU A 158 -5.18 3.58 -19.81
CA LEU A 158 -4.35 4.74 -20.07
C LEU A 158 -4.13 5.53 -18.77
N PRO A 159 -2.91 6.03 -18.51
CA PRO A 159 -2.69 6.97 -17.42
C PRO A 159 -3.67 8.12 -17.60
N THR A 160 -4.49 8.40 -16.57
CA THR A 160 -5.32 9.61 -16.62
C THR A 160 -4.34 10.78 -16.73
N PRO A 161 -4.39 11.62 -17.76
CA PRO A 161 -3.49 12.76 -17.84
C PRO A 161 -3.61 13.59 -16.56
N LEU A 162 -2.52 14.29 -16.20
CA LEU A 162 -2.60 15.26 -15.12
C LEU A 162 -3.73 16.26 -15.41
N PRO A 163 -4.39 16.79 -14.36
CA PRO A 163 -5.32 17.91 -14.54
C PRO A 163 -4.67 18.99 -15.40
N SER A 164 -5.41 19.57 -16.34
CA SER A 164 -4.89 20.50 -17.35
C SER A 164 -4.23 21.77 -16.78
N CYS A 165 -4.50 22.08 -15.51
CA CYS A 165 -3.90 23.18 -14.77
C CYS A 165 -2.50 22.87 -14.21
N ILE A 166 -2.00 21.63 -14.33
CA ILE A 166 -0.65 21.26 -13.90
C ILE A 166 0.25 21.17 -15.13
N GLY A 167 0.95 22.26 -15.43
CA GLY A 167 1.91 22.34 -16.53
C GLY A 167 3.37 22.21 -16.08
N ASN A 168 3.72 22.70 -14.90
CA ASN A 168 5.07 22.69 -14.36
C ASN A 168 5.09 22.15 -12.92
N VAL A 169 5.93 21.15 -12.67
CA VAL A 169 6.08 20.48 -11.38
C VAL A 169 7.52 20.64 -10.90
N LEU A 170 7.70 21.05 -9.64
CA LEU A 170 8.99 21.05 -8.96
C LEU A 170 9.12 19.77 -8.14
N ILE A 171 10.23 19.07 -8.30
CA ILE A 171 10.58 17.88 -7.52
C ILE A 171 11.82 18.22 -6.71
N ALA A 172 11.66 18.24 -5.39
CA ALA A 172 12.73 18.45 -4.43
C ALA A 172 13.14 17.10 -3.85
N ASP A 173 14.18 16.48 -4.41
CA ASP A 173 14.68 15.16 -4.01
C ASP A 173 16.20 15.13 -4.20
N GLU A 174 16.93 14.67 -3.19
CA GLU A 174 18.39 14.51 -3.26
C GLU A 174 18.78 13.17 -3.92
N ALA A 175 17.93 12.15 -3.82
CA ALA A 175 18.19 10.84 -4.39
C ALA A 175 18.15 10.95 -5.93
N GLU A 176 19.32 11.01 -6.56
CA GLU A 176 19.44 11.18 -8.01
C GLU A 176 18.56 10.18 -8.77
N LEU A 177 18.52 8.92 -8.35
CA LEU A 177 17.77 7.90 -9.10
C LEU A 177 16.25 8.01 -8.91
N ASN A 178 15.77 8.29 -7.70
CA ASN A 178 14.34 8.43 -7.39
C ASN A 178 13.76 9.72 -8.00
N GLY A 179 14.47 10.85 -7.83
CA GLY A 179 14.08 12.13 -8.40
C GLY A 179 13.97 12.10 -9.93
N HIS A 180 14.94 11.46 -10.62
CA HIS A 180 14.88 11.30 -12.08
C HIS A 180 13.77 10.36 -12.54
N LEU A 181 13.47 9.30 -11.78
CA LEU A 181 12.36 8.41 -12.07
C LEU A 181 11.02 9.14 -11.96
N LEU A 182 10.81 9.87 -10.87
CA LEU A 182 9.60 10.66 -10.64
C LEU A 182 9.46 11.77 -11.70
N LYS A 183 10.55 12.44 -12.06
CA LYS A 183 10.60 13.41 -13.14
C LYS A 183 10.10 12.81 -14.45
N ARG A 184 10.64 11.66 -14.85
CA ARG A 184 10.23 10.95 -16.08
C ARG A 184 8.75 10.58 -16.03
N GLN A 185 8.24 10.14 -14.89
CA GLN A 185 6.82 9.79 -14.72
C GLN A 185 5.92 11.01 -14.92
N ILE A 186 6.24 12.15 -14.30
CA ILE A 186 5.48 13.40 -14.46
C ILE A 186 5.53 13.91 -15.90
N GLU A 187 6.69 13.82 -16.56
CA GLU A 187 6.85 14.19 -17.98
C GLU A 187 6.02 13.31 -18.93
N GLN A 188 5.98 12.00 -18.69
CA GLN A 188 5.13 11.08 -19.43
C GLN A 188 3.63 11.36 -19.23
N MET A 189 3.26 12.02 -18.14
CA MET A 189 1.88 12.43 -17.84
C MET A 189 1.51 13.80 -18.41
N GLY A 190 2.45 14.47 -19.11
CA GLY A 190 2.20 15.70 -19.86
C GLY A 190 2.60 17.00 -19.17
N ALA A 191 3.22 16.97 -17.99
CA ALA A 191 3.72 18.15 -17.30
C ALA A 191 5.26 18.25 -17.38
N LYS A 192 5.80 19.47 -17.39
CA LYS A 192 7.25 19.69 -17.30
C LYS A 192 7.70 19.53 -15.86
N ALA A 193 8.71 18.71 -15.61
CA ALA A 193 9.24 18.50 -14.27
C ALA A 193 10.66 19.09 -14.13
N THR A 194 10.88 19.84 -13.05
CA THR A 194 12.20 20.40 -12.69
C THR A 194 12.69 19.74 -11.41
N LEU A 195 13.90 19.18 -11.42
CA LEU A 195 14.52 18.57 -10.24
C LEU A 195 15.41 19.60 -9.54
N CYS A 196 15.31 19.67 -8.22
CA CYS A 196 16.08 20.56 -7.35
C CYS A 196 16.39 19.85 -6.02
N ALA A 197 17.45 20.22 -5.32
CA ALA A 197 17.77 19.64 -4.00
C ALA A 197 18.17 20.71 -2.95
N GLY A 198 18.32 21.97 -3.36
CA GLY A 198 18.77 23.05 -2.47
C GLY A 198 17.64 23.98 -2.03
N GLU A 199 17.66 24.41 -0.78
CA GLU A 199 16.66 25.31 -0.18
C GLU A 199 16.40 26.56 -1.05
N ASP A 200 17.47 27.26 -1.46
CA ASP A 200 17.38 28.48 -2.26
C ASP A 200 16.63 28.24 -3.59
N CYS A 201 16.96 27.13 -4.25
CA CYS A 201 16.35 26.75 -5.52
C CYS A 201 14.89 26.34 -5.34
N ILE A 202 14.52 25.73 -4.20
CA ILE A 202 13.12 25.43 -3.89
C ILE A 202 12.33 26.72 -3.66
N GLN A 203 12.89 27.68 -2.91
CA GLN A 203 12.26 28.97 -2.61
C GLN A 203 12.04 29.81 -3.87
N ASP A 204 13.04 29.90 -4.74
CA ASP A 204 12.97 30.70 -5.96
C ASP A 204 11.95 30.15 -6.98
N LEU A 205 11.79 28.82 -7.03
CA LEU A 205 10.99 28.15 -8.04
C LEU A 205 9.58 27.80 -7.58
N ALA A 206 9.34 27.53 -6.28
CA ALA A 206 8.05 27.01 -5.81
C ALA A 206 6.85 27.88 -6.23
N GLY A 207 7.00 29.21 -6.18
CA GLY A 207 5.93 30.14 -6.58
C GLY A 207 5.68 30.27 -8.08
N GLN A 208 6.53 29.67 -8.93
CA GLN A 208 6.41 29.69 -10.40
C GLN A 208 5.87 28.37 -10.96
N MET A 209 5.58 27.41 -10.07
CA MET A 209 5.23 26.03 -10.41
C MET A 209 3.77 25.80 -10.05
N ASP A 210 3.14 24.82 -10.71
CA ASP A 210 1.75 24.47 -10.47
C ASP A 210 1.61 23.40 -9.37
N LEU A 211 2.71 22.69 -9.06
CA LEU A 211 2.79 21.67 -8.02
C LEU A 211 4.24 21.52 -7.53
N VAL A 212 4.42 21.32 -6.23
CA VAL A 212 5.72 21.00 -5.63
C VAL A 212 5.66 19.66 -4.91
N LEU A 213 6.58 18.76 -5.23
CA LEU A 213 6.79 17.48 -4.56
C LEU A 213 8.10 17.58 -3.76
N ILE A 214 8.08 17.38 -2.44
CA ILE A 214 9.27 17.52 -1.59
C ILE A 214 9.53 16.24 -0.82
N ASP A 215 10.74 15.71 -0.94
CA ASP A 215 11.23 14.62 -0.09
C ASP A 215 11.40 15.09 1.36
N GLN A 216 10.90 14.32 2.31
CA GLN A 216 11.04 14.61 3.74
C GLN A 216 12.50 14.58 4.23
N TYR A 217 13.38 13.84 3.53
CA TYR A 217 14.78 13.69 3.86
C TYR A 217 15.66 14.47 2.89
N LEU A 218 15.71 15.80 3.06
CA LEU A 218 16.72 16.65 2.47
C LEU A 218 17.82 16.94 3.50
N PRO A 219 19.11 16.69 3.21
CA PRO A 219 20.16 16.87 4.21
C PRO A 219 20.25 18.31 4.66
N LYS A 220 20.41 18.48 5.98
CA LYS A 220 20.61 19.79 6.63
C LYS A 220 19.44 20.75 6.45
N LEU A 221 18.25 20.24 6.10
CA LEU A 221 17.04 21.03 5.90
C LEU A 221 15.88 20.41 6.67
N ASP A 222 15.23 21.22 7.51
CA ASP A 222 13.90 20.86 8.03
C ASP A 222 12.86 21.24 6.97
N VAL A 223 12.28 20.21 6.35
CA VAL A 223 11.33 20.36 5.26
C VAL A 223 10.05 21.07 5.72
N LEU A 224 9.62 20.87 6.97
CA LEU A 224 8.43 21.53 7.48
C LEU A 224 8.69 23.02 7.75
N GLU A 225 9.87 23.37 8.26
CA GLU A 225 10.29 24.78 8.39
C GLU A 225 10.38 25.46 7.01
N LEU A 226 10.87 24.74 5.99
CA LEU A 226 10.88 25.23 4.61
C LEU A 226 9.45 25.50 4.10
N VAL A 227 8.51 24.58 4.34
CA VAL A 227 7.11 24.74 3.93
C VAL A 227 6.48 25.96 4.62
N GLU A 228 6.73 26.15 5.93
CA GLU A 228 6.28 27.35 6.65
C GLU A 228 6.82 28.63 6.02
N LYS A 229 8.12 28.65 5.69
CA LYS A 229 8.77 29.78 5.06
C LYS A 229 8.15 30.09 3.69
N LEU A 230 7.95 29.07 2.85
CA LEU A 230 7.28 29.20 1.56
C LEU A 230 5.87 29.80 1.69
N ARG A 231 5.09 29.36 2.68
CA ARG A 231 3.75 29.91 2.95
C ARG A 231 3.82 31.34 3.47
N SER A 232 4.78 31.66 4.32
CA SER A 232 5.00 33.02 4.83
C SER A 232 5.42 34.01 3.73
N ASP A 233 6.13 33.51 2.71
CA ASP A 233 6.52 34.26 1.51
C ASP A 233 5.37 34.40 0.48
N GLY A 234 4.20 33.86 0.79
CA GLY A 234 2.98 33.97 -0.02
C GLY A 234 2.84 32.92 -1.11
N CYS A 235 3.63 31.83 -1.08
CA CYS A 235 3.48 30.72 -2.02
C CYS A 235 2.13 30.01 -1.80
N VAL A 236 1.25 30.05 -2.80
CA VAL A 236 -0.05 29.37 -2.78
C VAL A 236 -0.03 28.00 -3.47
N THR A 237 1.08 27.67 -4.14
CA THR A 237 1.26 26.43 -4.90
C THR A 237 1.00 25.20 -4.02
N PRO A 238 0.27 24.18 -4.50
CA PRO A 238 0.11 22.94 -3.76
C PRO A 238 1.45 22.23 -3.56
N ILE A 239 1.69 21.78 -2.33
CA ILE A 239 2.89 21.07 -1.90
C ILE A 239 2.46 19.67 -1.42
N ILE A 240 3.15 18.63 -1.90
CA ILE A 240 2.98 17.24 -1.46
C ILE A 240 4.31 16.76 -0.90
N LEU A 241 4.29 16.17 0.30
CA LEU A 241 5.47 15.57 0.93
C LEU A 241 5.62 14.10 0.54
N LEU A 242 6.86 13.66 0.31
CA LEU A 242 7.23 12.29 -0.01
C LEU A 242 8.08 11.73 1.15
N GLY A 243 7.63 10.65 1.76
CA GLY A 243 8.22 10.21 3.03
C GLY A 243 8.20 8.72 3.27
N SER A 244 9.08 8.21 4.14
CA SER A 244 9.09 6.80 4.55
C SER A 244 8.35 6.55 5.88
N ASP A 245 8.05 7.62 6.63
CA ASP A 245 7.30 7.57 7.89
C ASP A 245 6.23 8.67 7.90
N THR A 246 5.10 8.41 7.25
CA THR A 246 3.95 9.32 7.29
C THR A 246 3.36 9.52 8.69
N THR A 247 3.61 8.60 9.62
CA THR A 247 2.95 8.57 10.94
C THR A 247 3.45 9.70 11.83
N SER A 248 4.76 9.92 11.86
CA SER A 248 5.36 11.05 12.58
C SER A 248 4.97 12.39 11.95
N ILE A 249 4.92 12.47 10.61
CA ILE A 249 4.53 13.70 9.89
C ILE A 249 3.05 14.03 10.10
N ALA A 250 2.15 13.05 10.04
CA ALA A 250 0.72 13.30 10.20
C ALA A 250 0.35 13.87 11.58
N SER A 251 1.21 13.67 12.58
CA SER A 251 1.04 14.22 13.93
C SER A 251 1.57 15.65 14.10
N ASP A 252 2.32 16.18 13.14
CA ASP A 252 2.84 17.54 13.19
C ASP A 252 1.77 18.55 12.71
N PRO A 253 1.43 19.59 13.50
CA PRO A 253 0.46 20.62 13.12
C PRO A 253 0.80 21.33 11.79
N ARG A 254 2.08 21.39 11.42
CA ARG A 254 2.55 22.03 10.19
C ARG A 254 2.16 21.27 8.93
N THR A 255 1.72 20.01 9.07
CA THR A 255 1.22 19.19 7.98
C THR A 255 -0.10 19.73 7.40
N GLU A 256 -0.79 20.63 8.09
CA GLU A 256 -1.93 21.38 7.53
C GLU A 256 -1.52 22.31 6.38
N LEU A 257 -0.23 22.67 6.26
CA LEU A 257 0.29 23.56 5.22
C LEU A 257 0.54 22.85 3.87
N VAL A 258 0.46 21.51 3.85
CA VAL A 258 0.66 20.67 2.67
C VAL A 258 -0.64 19.97 2.27
N GLN A 259 -0.79 19.69 0.98
CA GLN A 259 -2.00 19.12 0.40
C GLN A 259 -2.02 17.59 0.46
N GLY A 260 -0.91 16.95 0.81
CA GLY A 260 -0.83 15.53 1.08
C GLY A 260 0.57 15.04 1.45
N VAL A 261 0.63 13.84 2.02
CA VAL A 261 1.87 13.11 2.33
C VAL A 261 1.77 11.72 1.71
N LEU A 262 2.80 11.30 0.98
CA LEU A 262 2.87 10.02 0.28
C LEU A 262 3.95 9.15 0.90
N ASN A 263 3.62 7.89 1.18
CA ASN A 263 4.60 6.91 1.62
C ASN A 263 5.44 6.39 0.44
N LYS A 264 6.75 6.31 0.65
CA LYS A 264 7.67 5.57 -0.21
C LYS A 264 7.55 4.07 0.11
N PRO A 265 7.50 3.19 -0.91
CA PRO A 265 7.52 3.51 -2.33
C PRO A 265 6.17 4.03 -2.84
N ILE A 266 6.22 5.09 -3.64
CA ILE A 266 5.04 5.84 -4.08
C ILE A 266 4.21 5.00 -5.06
N SER A 267 2.94 4.78 -4.73
CA SER A 267 1.98 4.12 -5.61
C SER A 267 1.56 5.02 -6.77
N ARG A 268 1.36 4.43 -7.95
CA ARG A 268 0.63 5.07 -9.04
C ARG A 268 -0.77 5.51 -8.58
N GLY A 269 -1.48 4.70 -7.81
CA GLY A 269 -2.83 5.06 -7.35
C GLY A 269 -2.81 6.29 -6.44
N ASP A 270 -1.93 6.26 -5.44
CA ASP A 270 -1.88 7.26 -4.38
C ASP A 270 -1.33 8.60 -4.86
N LEU A 271 -0.32 8.57 -5.74
CA LEU A 271 0.23 9.77 -6.37
C LEU A 271 -0.87 10.52 -7.14
N PHE A 272 -1.60 9.82 -8.00
CA PHE A 272 -2.64 10.44 -8.82
C PHE A 272 -3.83 10.91 -7.99
N ALA A 273 -4.27 10.12 -7.02
CA ALA A 273 -5.36 10.50 -6.12
C ALA A 273 -4.99 11.76 -5.33
N THR A 274 -3.75 11.85 -4.84
CA THR A 274 -3.27 12.99 -4.07
C THR A 274 -3.10 14.24 -4.92
N ILE A 275 -2.54 14.12 -6.12
CA ILE A 275 -2.42 15.24 -7.06
C ILE A 275 -3.81 15.77 -7.45
N LYS A 276 -4.77 14.89 -7.80
CA LYS A 276 -6.14 15.31 -8.12
C LYS A 276 -6.80 16.06 -6.96
N ARG A 277 -6.63 15.56 -5.73
CA ARG A 277 -7.15 16.20 -4.53
C ARG A 277 -6.51 17.57 -4.28
N ALA A 278 -5.20 17.67 -4.43
CA ALA A 278 -4.45 18.90 -4.20
C ALA A 278 -4.89 20.04 -5.14
N VAL A 279 -5.33 19.69 -6.35
CA VAL A 279 -5.64 20.63 -7.43
C VAL A 279 -7.13 20.95 -7.53
N SER A 280 -8.00 20.04 -7.10
CA SER A 280 -9.45 20.27 -7.07
C SER A 280 -9.88 21.29 -6.00
N HIS A 281 -8.94 21.75 -5.15
CA HIS A 281 -9.18 22.75 -4.12
C HIS A 281 -9.28 24.20 -4.63
N GLU A 282 -9.15 24.46 -5.95
CA GLU A 282 -9.26 25.81 -6.52
C GLU A 282 -10.64 26.16 -7.13
N GLU A 283 -11.53 25.20 -7.37
CA GLU A 283 -12.88 25.48 -7.91
C GLU A 283 -13.98 25.11 -6.92
N GLY A 284 -14.17 25.96 -5.90
CA GLY A 284 -15.38 25.88 -5.06
C GLY A 284 -15.19 26.35 -3.63
N SER A 285 -15.13 27.67 -3.42
CA SER A 285 -15.59 28.25 -2.16
C SER A 285 -17.12 28.16 -2.08
N ALA A 286 -17.62 26.99 -1.74
CA ALA A 286 -18.97 26.80 -1.23
C ALA A 286 -18.94 25.62 -0.25
N GLU A 287 -18.82 25.97 1.03
CA GLU A 287 -19.07 25.09 2.18
C GLU A 287 -18.34 23.74 2.13
N SER A 288 -17.06 23.75 2.52
CA SER A 288 -16.61 22.61 3.34
C SER A 288 -17.61 22.51 4.49
N PRO A 289 -18.28 21.36 4.71
CA PRO A 289 -18.79 21.11 6.05
C PRO A 289 -17.53 21.23 6.92
N ALA A 290 -17.62 22.01 7.99
CA ALA A 290 -16.56 22.12 8.97
C ALA A 290 -15.91 20.74 9.11
N GLN A 291 -14.56 20.65 9.09
CA GLN A 291 -13.90 19.51 9.69
C GLN A 291 -14.37 19.49 11.14
N GLU A 292 -15.50 18.81 11.36
CA GLU A 292 -15.91 18.36 12.66
C GLU A 292 -14.73 17.53 13.10
N THR A 293 -14.00 18.05 14.08
CA THR A 293 -13.07 17.26 14.87
C THR A 293 -13.78 15.93 15.12
N PRO A 294 -13.26 14.77 14.70
CA PRO A 294 -14.01 13.52 14.74
C PRO A 294 -14.54 13.33 16.17
N THR A 295 -15.84 13.52 16.36
CA THR A 295 -16.40 13.70 17.71
C THR A 295 -16.81 12.39 18.34
N ARG A 296 -17.03 11.35 17.51
CA ARG A 296 -17.57 10.06 17.94
C ARG A 296 -16.57 8.92 17.73
N SER A 297 -16.66 7.91 18.58
CA SER A 297 -15.98 6.63 18.38
C SER A 297 -16.51 5.91 17.13
N MET A 298 -15.68 5.10 16.51
CA MET A 298 -16.08 4.24 15.39
C MET A 298 -17.09 3.20 15.86
N ARG A 299 -18.16 2.99 15.11
CA ARG A 299 -19.23 2.03 15.42
C ARG A 299 -18.98 0.71 14.72
N ILE A 300 -18.82 -0.36 15.50
CA ILE A 300 -18.59 -1.70 14.99
C ILE A 300 -19.73 -2.61 15.40
N LEU A 301 -20.30 -3.33 14.43
CA LEU A 301 -21.26 -4.40 14.67
C LEU A 301 -20.56 -5.75 14.50
N ALA A 302 -20.61 -6.61 15.50
CA ALA A 302 -20.08 -7.97 15.44
C ALA A 302 -21.22 -9.00 15.55
N ALA A 303 -21.54 -9.69 14.45
CA ALA A 303 -22.52 -10.76 14.42
C ALA A 303 -21.84 -12.12 14.66
N GLU A 304 -22.09 -12.71 15.83
CA GLU A 304 -21.48 -13.97 16.28
C GLU A 304 -22.41 -14.64 17.30
N ASP A 305 -22.88 -15.85 16.98
CA ASP A 305 -23.88 -16.57 17.77
C ASP A 305 -23.28 -17.25 19.01
N ASN A 306 -22.00 -17.60 18.96
CA ASN A 306 -21.30 -18.25 20.06
C ASN A 306 -20.87 -17.25 21.13
N LYS A 307 -21.40 -17.43 22.36
CA LYS A 307 -21.10 -16.58 23.52
C LYS A 307 -19.60 -16.51 23.85
N THR A 308 -18.85 -17.59 23.65
CA THR A 308 -17.40 -17.64 23.89
C THR A 308 -16.66 -16.81 22.85
N ASN A 309 -17.02 -16.91 21.58
CA ASN A 309 -16.40 -16.11 20.51
C ASN A 309 -16.68 -14.62 20.68
N ARG A 310 -17.92 -14.24 21.08
CA ARG A 310 -18.24 -12.85 21.46
C ARG A 310 -17.37 -12.34 22.62
N LEU A 311 -17.11 -13.19 23.62
CA LEU A 311 -16.23 -12.84 24.74
C LEU A 311 -14.76 -12.68 24.29
N VAL A 312 -14.30 -13.48 23.32
CA VAL A 312 -12.96 -13.33 22.74
C VAL A 312 -12.87 -12.02 21.95
N LEU A 313 -13.82 -11.76 21.05
CA LEU A 313 -13.89 -10.53 20.26
C LEU A 313 -13.94 -9.29 21.16
N SER A 314 -14.80 -9.29 22.18
CA SER A 314 -14.89 -8.15 23.10
C SER A 314 -13.58 -7.92 23.86
N LYS A 315 -12.87 -8.97 24.27
CA LYS A 315 -11.54 -8.83 24.91
C LYS A 315 -10.47 -8.30 23.95
N LEU A 316 -10.47 -8.76 22.70
CA LEU A 316 -9.52 -8.30 21.69
C LEU A 316 -9.71 -6.81 21.37
N LEU A 317 -10.97 -6.37 21.31
CA LEU A 317 -11.35 -5.01 20.93
C LEU A 317 -11.43 -4.03 22.10
N LYS A 318 -11.34 -4.51 23.35
CA LYS A 318 -11.51 -3.69 24.56
C LYS A 318 -10.55 -2.48 24.65
N SER A 319 -9.36 -2.59 24.07
CA SER A 319 -8.35 -1.52 24.12
C SER A 319 -8.55 -0.43 23.07
N LEU A 320 -9.59 -0.53 22.23
CA LEU A 320 -9.86 0.40 21.15
C LEU A 320 -10.92 1.43 21.55
N ASP A 321 -10.80 2.66 21.04
CA ASP A 321 -11.82 3.70 21.16
C ASP A 321 -12.93 3.47 20.12
N ILE A 322 -13.75 2.45 20.37
CA ILE A 322 -14.87 2.04 19.51
C ILE A 322 -16.16 1.88 20.32
N GLU A 323 -17.29 2.08 19.64
CA GLU A 323 -18.61 1.66 20.10
C GLU A 323 -18.91 0.29 19.47
N LEU A 324 -18.99 -0.77 20.27
CA LEU A 324 -19.13 -2.14 19.80
C LEU A 324 -20.48 -2.73 20.21
N GLU A 325 -21.28 -3.12 19.22
CA GLU A 325 -22.54 -3.86 19.42
C GLU A 325 -22.43 -5.29 18.89
N PHE A 326 -23.15 -6.22 19.54
CA PHE A 326 -23.15 -7.63 19.15
C PHE A 326 -24.53 -8.08 18.68
N ALA A 327 -24.55 -8.75 17.53
CA ALA A 327 -25.70 -9.54 17.08
C ALA A 327 -25.45 -11.03 17.34
N THR A 328 -26.50 -11.78 17.69
CA THR A 328 -26.43 -13.22 17.95
C THR A 328 -26.91 -14.08 16.77
N ASN A 329 -27.38 -13.45 15.69
CA ASN A 329 -27.86 -14.07 14.46
C ASN A 329 -27.98 -13.04 13.33
N GLY A 330 -28.16 -13.48 12.08
CA GLY A 330 -28.26 -12.57 10.93
C GLY A 330 -29.46 -11.61 10.96
N LEU A 331 -30.60 -11.98 11.56
CA LEU A 331 -31.77 -11.08 11.65
C LEU A 331 -31.45 -9.87 12.55
N GLU A 332 -30.88 -10.13 13.72
CA GLU A 332 -30.45 -9.08 14.65
C GLU A 332 -29.37 -8.19 14.03
N ALA A 333 -28.48 -8.76 13.20
CA ALA A 333 -27.48 -7.98 12.48
C ALA A 333 -28.11 -7.00 11.48
N VAL A 334 -29.16 -7.41 10.76
CA VAL A 334 -29.91 -6.54 9.83
C VAL A 334 -30.69 -5.45 10.58
N ASP A 335 -31.23 -5.75 11.76
CA ASP A 335 -31.93 -4.76 12.60
C ASP A 335 -30.96 -3.74 13.19
N LEU A 336 -29.81 -4.19 13.70
CA LEU A 336 -28.74 -3.33 14.21
C LEU A 336 -28.11 -2.49 13.10
N PHE A 337 -27.96 -3.01 11.88
CA PHE A 337 -27.51 -2.21 10.74
C PHE A 337 -28.35 -0.95 10.53
N GLN A 338 -29.67 -1.05 10.64
CA GLN A 338 -30.58 0.07 10.44
C GLN A 338 -30.58 1.08 11.60
N SER A 339 -30.54 0.56 12.84
CA SER A 339 -30.69 1.33 14.08
C SER A 339 -29.37 1.89 14.61
N PHE A 340 -28.34 1.05 14.71
CA PHE A 340 -27.01 1.40 15.19
C PHE A 340 -26.18 2.15 14.14
N LYS A 341 -26.42 1.87 12.85
CA LYS A 341 -25.70 2.43 11.70
C LYS A 341 -24.18 2.22 11.84
N PRO A 342 -23.71 0.97 11.80
CA PRO A 342 -22.30 0.66 11.97
C PRO A 342 -21.45 1.21 10.82
N ASP A 343 -20.21 1.56 11.15
CA ASP A 343 -19.17 1.94 10.19
C ASP A 343 -18.45 0.70 9.64
N LEU A 344 -18.44 -0.40 10.40
CA LEU A 344 -17.85 -1.70 10.01
C LEU A 344 -18.65 -2.85 10.62
N ILE A 345 -18.81 -3.93 9.87
CA ILE A 345 -19.48 -5.15 10.34
C ILE A 345 -18.53 -6.35 10.28
N PHE A 346 -18.33 -7.04 11.39
CA PHE A 346 -17.78 -8.40 11.41
C PHE A 346 -18.94 -9.40 11.41
N MET A 347 -19.01 -10.26 10.39
CA MET A 347 -20.16 -11.13 10.16
C MET A 347 -19.74 -12.60 10.18
N ASP A 348 -20.14 -13.37 11.19
CA ASP A 348 -19.99 -14.82 11.13
C ASP A 348 -20.86 -15.41 10.01
N ILE A 349 -20.29 -16.32 9.21
CA ILE A 349 -21.04 -16.95 8.12
C ILE A 349 -22.05 -17.94 8.68
N SER A 350 -21.66 -18.74 9.66
CA SER A 350 -22.48 -19.82 10.19
C SER A 350 -23.23 -19.37 11.45
N MET A 351 -24.42 -18.81 11.27
CA MET A 351 -25.29 -18.38 12.38
C MET A 351 -26.69 -18.99 12.28
N PRO A 352 -27.41 -19.19 13.40
CA PRO A 352 -28.78 -19.69 13.39
C PRO A 352 -29.77 -18.63 12.87
N LYS A 353 -30.96 -19.10 12.45
CA LYS A 353 -32.09 -18.30 11.90
C LYS A 353 -31.84 -17.65 10.55
N MET A 354 -30.72 -16.96 10.40
CA MET A 354 -30.27 -16.32 9.17
C MET A 354 -28.75 -16.35 9.17
N ASP A 355 -28.20 -16.90 8.11
CA ASP A 355 -26.75 -17.00 7.95
C ASP A 355 -26.13 -15.66 7.55
N GLY A 356 -24.80 -15.56 7.60
CA GLY A 356 -24.10 -14.32 7.28
C GLY A 356 -24.27 -13.87 5.83
N LYS A 357 -24.44 -14.80 4.88
CA LYS A 357 -24.60 -14.49 3.45
C LYS A 357 -25.98 -13.89 3.18
N GLU A 358 -27.03 -14.48 3.74
CA GLU A 358 -28.39 -13.96 3.70
C GLU A 358 -28.52 -12.59 4.37
N ALA A 359 -27.86 -12.42 5.53
CA ALA A 359 -27.83 -11.15 6.24
C ALA A 359 -27.15 -10.06 5.41
N THR A 360 -25.99 -10.36 4.79
CA THR A 360 -25.30 -9.43 3.90
C THR A 360 -26.15 -9.05 2.71
N ALA A 361 -26.80 -10.00 2.02
CA ALA A 361 -27.66 -9.68 0.88
C ALA A 361 -28.80 -8.72 1.27
N LYS A 362 -29.39 -8.89 2.46
CA LYS A 362 -30.40 -7.96 2.98
C LYS A 362 -29.82 -6.59 3.32
N ILE A 363 -28.65 -6.53 3.95
CA ILE A 363 -27.94 -5.28 4.23
C ILE A 363 -27.66 -4.52 2.92
N ARG A 364 -27.15 -5.19 1.88
CA ARG A 364 -26.94 -4.59 0.55
C ARG A 364 -28.22 -4.04 -0.07
N GLY A 365 -29.35 -4.73 0.11
CA GLY A 365 -30.66 -4.21 -0.32
C GLY A 365 -31.10 -2.95 0.44
N LEU A 366 -30.70 -2.81 1.71
CA LEU A 366 -30.99 -1.64 2.55
C LEU A 366 -30.02 -0.47 2.34
N GLU A 367 -28.89 -0.70 1.68
CA GLU A 367 -27.90 0.33 1.34
C GLU A 367 -28.30 1.21 0.15
N ALA A 368 -29.41 0.91 -0.54
CA ALA A 368 -29.91 1.73 -1.64
C ALA A 368 -30.22 3.18 -1.16
N GLY A 369 -29.27 4.09 -1.40
CA GLY A 369 -29.32 5.50 -0.97
C GLY A 369 -28.48 5.84 0.27
N ARG A 370 -27.66 4.92 0.77
CA ARG A 370 -26.65 5.16 1.83
C ARG A 370 -25.25 4.87 1.33
N MET A 371 -24.23 5.28 2.09
CA MET A 371 -22.86 4.83 1.84
C MET A 371 -22.74 3.33 2.14
N HIS A 372 -21.95 2.64 1.31
CA HIS A 372 -21.63 1.23 1.44
C HIS A 372 -20.87 0.97 2.75
N THR A 373 -21.42 0.14 3.63
CA THR A 373 -20.79 -0.24 4.89
C THR A 373 -19.94 -1.50 4.66
N PRO A 374 -18.62 -1.47 4.96
CA PRO A 374 -17.76 -2.63 4.86
C PRO A 374 -18.22 -3.80 5.75
N ILE A 375 -18.29 -5.01 5.18
CA ILE A 375 -18.63 -6.26 5.88
C ILE A 375 -17.50 -7.28 5.72
N VAL A 376 -16.91 -7.65 6.85
CA VAL A 376 -15.82 -8.62 6.97
C VAL A 376 -16.38 -9.96 7.45
N ALA A 377 -16.40 -10.97 6.58
CA ALA A 377 -16.80 -12.32 6.92
C ALA A 377 -15.85 -12.96 7.94
N LEU A 378 -16.38 -13.61 8.98
CA LEU A 378 -15.63 -14.49 9.86
C LEU A 378 -15.92 -15.94 9.45
N THR A 379 -14.93 -16.63 8.90
CA THR A 379 -15.11 -18.01 8.37
C THR A 379 -14.19 -19.01 9.07
N ALA A 380 -14.66 -20.24 9.28
CA ALA A 380 -13.85 -21.31 9.87
C ALA A 380 -12.82 -21.90 8.90
N HIS A 381 -13.03 -21.83 7.58
CA HIS A 381 -12.20 -22.48 6.56
C HIS A 381 -11.93 -21.54 5.38
N ALA A 382 -10.66 -21.25 5.09
CA ALA A 382 -10.24 -20.66 3.82
C ALA A 382 -9.81 -21.78 2.87
N VAL A 383 -10.76 -22.44 2.22
CA VAL A 383 -10.46 -23.34 1.10
C VAL A 383 -10.86 -22.63 -0.19
N ASN A 384 -10.08 -22.84 -1.25
CA ASN A 384 -10.08 -22.14 -2.54
C ASN A 384 -11.40 -22.12 -3.35
N GLY A 385 -12.55 -22.51 -2.77
CA GLY A 385 -13.88 -22.40 -3.38
C GLY A 385 -14.87 -21.50 -2.62
N ASP A 386 -14.57 -21.09 -1.38
CA ASP A 386 -15.51 -20.29 -0.57
C ASP A 386 -15.37 -18.77 -0.84
N LYS A 387 -14.26 -18.34 -1.46
CA LYS A 387 -14.01 -16.93 -1.83
C LYS A 387 -15.02 -16.40 -2.83
N GLU A 388 -15.34 -17.20 -3.85
CA GLU A 388 -16.33 -16.85 -4.88
C GLU A 388 -17.73 -16.74 -4.27
N GLY A 389 -18.09 -17.66 -3.36
CA GLY A 389 -19.38 -17.63 -2.66
C GLY A 389 -19.52 -16.53 -1.60
N ILE A 390 -18.40 -16.01 -1.07
CA ILE A 390 -18.37 -14.88 -0.12
C ILE A 390 -18.52 -13.56 -0.90
N LEU A 391 -17.78 -13.37 -1.99
CA LEU A 391 -17.87 -12.17 -2.83
C LEU A 391 -19.22 -12.09 -3.55
N ALA A 392 -19.74 -13.22 -4.07
CA ALA A 392 -21.06 -13.26 -4.70
C ALA A 392 -22.21 -12.91 -3.74
N ALA A 393 -22.02 -13.12 -2.43
CA ALA A 393 -23.00 -12.74 -1.41
C ALA A 393 -22.94 -11.25 -1.04
N GLY A 394 -22.00 -10.48 -1.60
CA GLY A 394 -21.82 -9.05 -1.33
C GLY A 394 -20.96 -8.74 -0.11
N LEU A 395 -20.21 -9.70 0.43
CA LEU A 395 -19.23 -9.48 1.50
C LEU A 395 -17.95 -8.85 0.90
N ASP A 396 -17.36 -7.88 1.59
CA ASP A 396 -16.20 -7.14 1.06
C ASP A 396 -14.88 -7.85 1.35
N HIS A 397 -14.79 -8.43 2.56
CA HIS A 397 -13.57 -9.00 3.10
C HIS A 397 -13.86 -10.27 3.88
N TYR A 398 -12.81 -11.01 4.24
CA TYR A 398 -12.94 -12.18 5.10
C TYR A 398 -11.73 -12.31 6.03
N LEU A 399 -11.96 -12.91 7.20
CA LEU A 399 -10.97 -13.32 8.18
C LEU A 399 -11.23 -14.78 8.57
N THR A 400 -10.16 -15.58 8.60
CA THR A 400 -10.25 -16.97 9.02
C THR A 400 -10.17 -17.10 10.54
N LYS A 401 -11.04 -17.90 11.13
CA LYS A 401 -10.95 -18.34 12.52
C LYS A 401 -9.81 -19.38 12.63
N PRO A 402 -8.97 -19.35 13.68
CA PRO A 402 -9.03 -18.48 14.85
C PRO A 402 -8.59 -17.04 14.55
N LEU A 403 -9.37 -16.07 15.04
CA LEU A 403 -9.15 -14.66 14.77
C LEU A 403 -7.87 -14.15 15.48
N ARG A 404 -7.01 -13.47 14.72
CA ARG A 404 -5.77 -12.87 15.23
C ARG A 404 -5.98 -11.38 15.49
N LYS A 405 -5.46 -10.88 16.62
CA LYS A 405 -5.57 -9.47 17.03
C LYS A 405 -5.12 -8.51 15.93
N ALA A 406 -3.95 -8.75 15.34
CA ALA A 406 -3.38 -7.92 14.27
C ALA A 406 -4.32 -7.80 13.05
N ALA A 407 -4.87 -8.92 12.58
CA ALA A 407 -5.74 -8.93 11.40
C ALA A 407 -7.10 -8.24 11.64
N ILE A 408 -7.62 -8.30 12.86
CA ILE A 408 -8.83 -7.54 13.24
C ILE A 408 -8.52 -6.05 13.30
N PHE A 409 -7.41 -5.67 13.93
CA PHE A 409 -7.02 -4.26 14.12
C PHE A 409 -6.75 -3.58 12.77
N GLU A 410 -6.07 -4.29 11.86
CA GLU A 410 -5.86 -3.87 10.48
C GLU A 410 -7.21 -3.53 9.80
N LYS A 411 -8.20 -4.42 9.84
CA LYS A 411 -9.52 -4.15 9.22
C LYS A 411 -10.27 -2.99 9.87
N ILE A 412 -10.09 -2.78 11.16
CA ILE A 412 -10.69 -1.63 11.86
C ILE A 412 -10.04 -0.33 11.42
N GLN A 413 -8.72 -0.32 11.26
CA GLN A 413 -7.95 0.84 10.84
C GLN A 413 -8.22 1.18 9.37
N ASP A 414 -8.20 0.19 8.47
CA ASP A 414 -8.45 0.35 7.03
C ASP A 414 -9.82 0.95 6.71
N HIS A 415 -10.80 0.71 7.59
CA HIS A 415 -12.20 1.09 7.39
C HIS A 415 -12.70 2.13 8.41
N CYS A 416 -11.79 2.80 9.14
CA CYS A 416 -12.18 3.88 10.02
C CYS A 416 -12.67 5.07 9.17
N PRO A 417 -13.93 5.52 9.31
CA PRO A 417 -14.42 6.66 8.55
C PRO A 417 -13.79 7.95 9.08
N THR A 418 -13.64 8.94 8.20
CA THR A 418 -13.10 10.27 8.55
C THR A 418 -13.91 10.99 9.64
N SER A 419 -15.18 10.63 9.83
CA SER A 419 -16.05 11.16 10.89
C SER A 419 -15.81 10.56 12.29
N ALA A 420 -15.00 9.49 12.40
CA ALA A 420 -14.75 8.79 13.66
C ALA A 420 -13.31 9.00 14.15
N ARG A 421 -13.11 8.98 15.47
CA ARG A 421 -11.77 9.07 16.07
C ARG A 421 -10.94 7.83 15.75
N PRO A 422 -9.60 7.95 15.65
CA PRO A 422 -8.72 6.80 15.49
C PRO A 422 -9.01 5.74 16.56
N PRO A 423 -9.38 4.52 16.17
CA PRO A 423 -9.83 3.50 17.12
C PRO A 423 -8.66 2.93 17.94
N ILE A 424 -7.42 3.05 17.46
CA ILE A 424 -6.23 2.61 18.18
C ILE A 424 -5.65 3.83 18.92
N PRO A 425 -5.63 3.85 20.26
CA PRO A 425 -5.03 4.96 20.99
C PRO A 425 -3.53 5.05 20.70
N GLU A 426 -3.05 6.26 20.42
CA GLU A 426 -1.62 6.57 20.32
C GLU A 426 -0.92 6.14 21.62
N ALA A 427 0.26 5.52 21.50
CA ALA A 427 1.04 5.17 22.68
C ALA A 427 1.42 6.46 23.41
N GLU A 428 0.99 6.61 24.68
CA GLU A 428 1.39 7.74 25.52
C GLU A 428 2.92 7.85 25.52
N PRO A 429 3.49 9.05 25.30
CA PRO A 429 4.93 9.25 25.44
C PRO A 429 5.32 8.85 26.86
N GLN A 430 6.20 7.86 27.00
CA GLN A 430 6.75 7.49 28.29
C GLN A 430 7.49 8.71 28.85
N GLU A 431 6.98 9.26 29.95
CA GLU A 431 7.70 10.27 30.72
C GLU A 431 9.11 9.75 31.03
N PRO A 432 10.17 10.53 30.74
CA PRO A 432 11.53 10.11 31.08
C PRO A 432 11.61 9.87 32.58
N LEU A 433 12.06 8.68 32.97
CA LEU A 433 12.34 8.33 34.36
C LEU A 433 13.17 9.45 34.99
N GLN A 434 12.58 10.16 35.94
CA GLN A 434 13.32 11.02 36.83
C GLN A 434 14.34 10.16 37.59
N ALA A 435 15.61 10.30 37.22
CA ALA A 435 16.72 9.79 38.00
C ALA A 435 16.64 10.40 39.39
N SER A 436 16.15 9.62 40.34
CA SER A 436 16.16 9.92 41.76
C SER A 436 17.31 9.13 42.39
N GLY A 437 18.29 9.83 42.96
CA GLY A 437 19.31 9.28 43.85
C GLY A 437 20.73 9.40 43.34
#